data_AF-A0A3M0CQ32-F1
#
_entry.id   AF-A0A3M0CQ32-F1
#
_cell.length_a   1.000
_cell.length_b   1.000
_cell.length_c   1.000
_cell.angle_alpha   90.00
_cell.angle_beta   90.00
_cell.angle_gamma   90.00
#
_symmetry.space_group_name_H-M   'P 1'
#
loop_
_entity.id
_entity.type
_entity.pdbx_description
1 polymer ?
#
loop_
_entity_poly.entity_id
_entity_poly.type
_entity_poly.pdbx_seq_one_letter_code
_entity_poly.pdbx_strand_id
1 'polypeptide(L)'
;MTEDVPEKPPAPELPKYLREPLENQSPERLEAVAAYAADLAEWKHRQREEELERRRAEDEVDEEELEELDEREISTDPEDYEDVPTSGAYITVKTTKETTDKSYRYFYWQWREGDSWKNEYIAPVNPK
;
A
#
# COMPACT_ATOMS: atom_id res chain seq x y z
N MET A 1 -46.02 -29.30 -8.68
CA MET A 1 -45.46 -28.47 -7.60
C MET A 1 -43.97 -28.43 -7.87
N THR A 2 -43.45 -27.32 -8.35
CA THR A 2 -42.01 -27.14 -8.57
C THR A 2 -41.40 -26.91 -7.19
N GLU A 3 -40.65 -27.89 -6.70
CA GLU A 3 -39.82 -27.71 -5.51
C GLU A 3 -38.79 -26.62 -5.80
N ASP A 4 -38.87 -25.53 -5.05
CA ASP A 4 -37.87 -24.45 -5.04
C ASP A 4 -36.64 -25.01 -4.32
N VAL A 5 -35.74 -25.65 -5.07
CA VAL A 5 -34.47 -26.14 -4.53
C VAL A 5 -33.54 -24.94 -4.42
N PRO A 6 -33.03 -24.60 -3.23
CA PRO A 6 -32.13 -23.48 -3.06
C PRO A 6 -30.86 -23.71 -3.89
N GLU A 7 -30.58 -22.77 -4.80
CA GLU A 7 -29.41 -22.83 -5.66
C GLU A 7 -28.14 -22.47 -4.88
N LYS A 8 -27.05 -23.17 -5.16
CA LYS A 8 -25.76 -22.92 -4.51
C LYS A 8 -25.22 -21.54 -4.93
N PRO A 9 -24.71 -20.71 -4.01
CA PRO A 9 -24.14 -19.41 -4.36
C PRO A 9 -22.93 -19.54 -5.30
N PRO A 10 -22.64 -18.50 -6.10
CA PRO A 10 -21.49 -18.51 -7.00
C PRO A 10 -20.17 -18.63 -6.22
N ALA A 11 -19.23 -19.37 -6.79
CA ALA A 11 -17.92 -19.56 -6.18
C ALA A 11 -17.12 -18.25 -6.16
N PRO A 12 -16.50 -17.87 -5.04
CA PRO A 12 -15.58 -16.74 -5.01
C PRO A 12 -14.32 -17.06 -5.81
N GLU A 13 -13.58 -16.02 -6.22
CA GLU A 13 -12.27 -16.16 -6.87
C GLU A 13 -11.20 -16.59 -5.87
N LEU A 14 -11.28 -17.86 -5.46
CA LEU A 14 -10.35 -18.50 -4.55
C LEU A 14 -9.79 -19.78 -5.18
N PRO A 15 -8.51 -20.09 -4.92
CA PRO A 15 -7.94 -21.37 -5.29
C PRO A 15 -8.78 -22.54 -4.78
N LYS A 16 -8.85 -23.62 -5.57
CA LYS A 16 -9.64 -24.82 -5.22
C LYS A 16 -9.32 -25.36 -3.82
N TYR A 17 -8.05 -25.34 -3.42
CA TYR A 17 -7.61 -25.83 -2.12
C TYR A 17 -8.12 -24.99 -0.93
N LEU A 18 -8.63 -23.77 -1.14
CA LEU A 18 -9.33 -22.99 -0.13
C LEU A 18 -10.84 -23.14 -0.26
N ARG A 19 -11.37 -23.18 -1.49
CA ARG A 19 -12.81 -23.27 -1.74
C ARG A 19 -13.39 -24.63 -1.35
N GLU A 20 -12.77 -25.74 -1.75
CA GLU A 20 -13.32 -27.08 -1.50
C GLU A 20 -13.43 -27.40 0.00
N PRO A 21 -12.46 -27.05 0.87
CA PRO A 21 -12.64 -27.21 2.31
C PRO A 21 -13.81 -26.41 2.88
N LEU A 22 -14.06 -25.18 2.41
CA LEU A 22 -15.18 -24.35 2.85
C LEU A 22 -16.53 -24.99 2.45
N GLU A 23 -16.65 -25.44 1.20
CA GLU A 23 -17.88 -26.07 0.70
C GLU A 23 -18.27 -27.36 1.45
N ASN A 24 -17.30 -27.99 2.13
CA ASN A 24 -17.50 -29.19 2.94
C ASN A 24 -17.73 -28.89 4.43
N GLN A 25 -17.80 -27.63 4.85
CA GLN A 25 -18.11 -27.27 6.24
C GLN A 25 -19.62 -27.23 6.52
N SER A 26 -19.99 -27.39 7.79
CA SER A 26 -21.36 -27.11 8.24
C SER A 26 -21.65 -25.60 8.23
N PRO A 27 -22.93 -25.20 8.18
CA PRO A 27 -23.31 -23.79 8.22
C PRO A 27 -22.71 -23.03 9.41
N GLU A 28 -22.72 -23.61 10.60
CA GLU A 28 -22.21 -22.98 11.82
C GLU A 28 -20.70 -22.74 11.75
N ARG A 29 -19.97 -23.66 11.10
CA ARG A 29 -18.53 -23.48 10.85
C ARG A 29 -18.27 -22.42 9.80
N LEU A 30 -19.11 -22.34 8.76
CA LEU A 30 -19.01 -21.27 7.75
C LEU A 30 -19.25 -19.89 8.36
N GLU A 31 -20.21 -19.77 9.27
CA GLU A 31 -20.44 -18.53 10.03
C GLU A 31 -19.24 -18.14 10.89
N ALA A 32 -18.65 -19.12 11.61
CA ALA A 32 -17.44 -18.88 12.41
C ALA A 32 -16.24 -18.45 11.53
N VAL A 33 -16.07 -19.08 10.36
CA VAL A 33 -15.03 -18.69 9.40
C VAL A 33 -15.28 -17.29 8.85
N ALA A 34 -16.52 -16.94 8.53
CA ALA A 34 -16.87 -15.62 8.02
C ALA A 34 -16.53 -14.52 9.05
N ALA A 35 -16.89 -14.74 10.32
CA ALA A 35 -16.55 -13.82 11.41
C ALA A 35 -15.02 -13.66 11.56
N TYR A 36 -14.29 -14.78 11.63
CA TYR A 36 -12.83 -14.74 11.73
C TYR A 36 -12.17 -14.06 10.51
N ALA A 37 -12.68 -14.31 9.30
CA ALA A 37 -12.15 -13.70 8.08
C ALA A 37 -12.38 -12.17 8.07
N ALA A 38 -13.52 -11.70 8.58
CA ALA A 38 -13.79 -10.27 8.75
C ALA A 38 -12.83 -9.64 9.76
N ASP A 39 -12.68 -10.22 10.95
CA ASP A 39 -11.75 -9.73 11.98
C ASP A 39 -10.30 -9.73 11.47
N LEU A 40 -9.90 -10.78 10.75
CA LEU A 40 -8.58 -10.89 10.14
C LEU A 40 -8.35 -9.81 9.06
N ALA A 41 -9.38 -9.49 8.27
CA ALA A 41 -9.31 -8.43 7.27
C ALA A 41 -9.11 -7.07 7.95
N GLU A 42 -9.90 -6.73 8.98
CA GLU A 42 -9.74 -5.49 9.74
C GLU A 42 -8.36 -5.37 10.37
N TRP A 43 -7.89 -6.44 11.02
CA TRP A 43 -6.55 -6.45 11.60
C TRP A 43 -5.46 -6.24 10.53
N LYS A 44 -5.58 -6.89 9.35
CA LYS A 44 -4.65 -6.68 8.22
C LYS A 44 -4.74 -5.28 7.63
N HIS A 45 -5.90 -4.61 7.66
CA HIS A 45 -6.01 -3.21 7.25
C HIS A 45 -5.26 -2.30 8.22
N ARG A 46 -5.48 -2.46 9.52
CA ARG A 46 -4.77 -1.67 10.54
C ARG A 46 -3.26 -1.86 10.50
N GLN A 47 -2.78 -3.10 10.36
CA GLN A 47 -1.36 -3.37 10.22
C GLN A 47 -0.75 -2.69 8.99
N ARG A 48 -1.50 -2.58 7.89
CA ARG A 48 -1.05 -1.85 6.69
C ARG A 48 -0.98 -0.35 6.95
N GLU A 49 -1.97 0.21 7.64
CA GLU A 49 -1.97 1.63 8.04
C GLU A 49 -0.80 1.95 8.97
N GLU A 50 -0.56 1.13 9.99
CA GLU A 50 0.59 1.30 10.90
C GLU A 50 1.93 1.18 10.17
N GLU A 51 2.05 0.27 9.19
CA GLU A 51 3.25 0.17 8.36
C GLU A 51 3.45 1.42 7.49
N LEU A 52 2.37 1.96 6.90
CA LEU A 52 2.39 3.20 6.11
C LEU A 52 2.83 4.39 6.97
N GLU A 53 2.24 4.56 8.15
CA GLU A 53 2.59 5.64 9.08
C GLU A 53 4.04 5.52 9.54
N ARG A 54 4.48 4.32 9.93
CA ARG A 54 5.88 4.10 10.31
C ARG A 54 6.83 4.43 9.16
N ARG A 55 6.53 3.99 7.93
CA ARG A 55 7.36 4.29 6.75
C ARG A 55 7.41 5.77 6.43
N ARG A 56 6.28 6.47 6.55
CA ARG A 56 6.23 7.93 6.42
C ARG A 56 7.11 8.61 7.45
N ALA A 57 7.08 8.16 8.70
CA ALA A 57 7.92 8.72 9.76
C ALA A 57 9.42 8.40 9.60
N GLU A 58 9.76 7.22 9.07
CA GLU A 58 11.16 6.82 8.81
C GLU A 58 11.79 7.62 7.65
N ASP A 59 11.02 7.85 6.60
CA ASP A 59 11.47 8.52 5.37
C ASP A 59 10.86 9.93 5.22
N GLU A 60 10.48 10.56 6.34
CA GLU A 60 9.84 11.89 6.38
C GLU A 60 10.75 12.93 5.75
N VAL A 61 10.17 13.75 4.89
CA VAL A 61 10.86 14.89 4.25
C VAL A 61 10.63 16.08 5.15
N ASP A 62 11.72 16.74 5.54
CA ASP A 62 11.59 17.96 6.34
C ASP A 62 11.12 19.15 5.48
N GLU A 63 10.70 20.23 6.15
CA GLU A 63 10.16 21.42 5.48
C GLU A 63 11.23 22.10 4.60
N GLU A 64 12.50 22.08 5.02
CA GLU A 64 13.63 22.65 4.27
C GLU A 64 13.86 21.89 2.96
N GLU A 65 13.75 20.56 2.98
CA GLU A 65 13.84 19.70 1.81
C GLU A 65 12.68 19.89 0.82
N LEU A 66 11.47 20.16 1.31
CA LEU A 66 10.33 20.52 0.46
C LEU A 66 10.49 21.92 -0.15
N GLU A 67 10.99 22.88 0.63
CA GLU A 67 11.34 24.22 0.12
C GLU A 67 12.41 24.13 -0.97
N GLU A 68 13.40 23.24 -0.84
CA GLU A 68 14.43 23.06 -1.87
C GLU A 68 13.84 22.59 -3.20
N LEU A 69 12.82 21.71 -3.17
CA LEU A 69 12.12 21.28 -4.39
C LEU A 69 11.38 22.47 -5.03
N ASP A 70 10.71 23.31 -4.24
CA ASP A 70 10.00 24.51 -4.71
C ASP A 70 10.97 25.55 -5.30
N GLU A 71 12.09 25.84 -4.61
CA GLU A 71 13.15 26.74 -5.09
C GLU A 71 13.74 26.29 -6.43
N ARG A 72 13.72 24.98 -6.68
CA ARG A 72 14.19 24.35 -7.93
C ARG A 72 13.09 24.20 -8.98
N GLU A 73 11.90 24.74 -8.71
CA GLU A 73 10.72 24.67 -9.58
C GLU A 73 10.31 23.21 -9.90
N ILE A 74 10.57 22.29 -8.95
CA ILE A 74 10.20 20.88 -9.06
C ILE A 74 8.84 20.68 -8.40
N SER A 75 7.87 20.21 -9.17
CA SER A 75 6.52 20.01 -8.65
C SER A 75 6.48 18.98 -7.53
N THR A 76 5.78 19.33 -6.46
CA THR A 76 5.39 18.46 -5.34
C THR A 76 3.91 18.03 -5.45
N ASP A 77 3.26 18.30 -6.58
CA ASP A 77 1.92 17.82 -6.90
C ASP A 77 1.99 16.47 -7.62
N PRO A 78 1.34 15.41 -7.12
CA PRO A 78 1.32 14.11 -7.80
C PRO A 78 0.64 14.16 -9.18
N GLU A 79 -0.25 15.11 -9.46
CA GLU A 79 -0.91 15.24 -10.77
C GLU A 79 0.06 15.60 -11.91
N ASP A 80 1.23 16.16 -11.57
CA ASP A 80 2.28 16.48 -12.54
C ASP A 80 3.15 15.27 -12.95
N TYR A 81 2.89 14.09 -12.37
CA TYR A 81 3.63 12.85 -12.63
C TYR A 81 2.71 11.76 -13.20
N GLU A 82 3.09 11.17 -14.34
CA GLU A 82 2.22 10.24 -15.07
C GLU A 82 1.86 8.96 -14.29
N ASP A 83 2.82 8.40 -13.55
CA ASP A 83 2.67 7.11 -12.87
C ASP A 83 2.30 7.23 -11.38
N VAL A 84 2.20 8.46 -10.85
CA VAL A 84 1.94 8.70 -9.43
C VAL A 84 0.44 8.84 -9.20
N PRO A 85 -0.15 8.06 -8.29
CA PRO A 85 -1.57 8.22 -7.98
C PRO A 85 -1.81 9.51 -7.19
N THR A 86 -2.90 10.19 -7.53
CA THR A 86 -3.31 11.44 -6.87
C THR A 86 -3.71 11.25 -5.40
N SER A 87 -4.03 10.01 -5.00
CA SER A 87 -4.37 9.67 -3.62
C SER A 87 -3.36 8.71 -3.01
N GLY A 88 -2.84 9.04 -1.83
CA GLY A 88 -2.02 8.15 -1.01
C GLY A 88 -0.53 8.12 -1.37
N ALA A 89 -0.12 8.78 -2.45
CA ALA A 89 1.28 9.08 -2.71
C ALA A 89 1.82 10.17 -1.77
N TYR A 90 3.08 10.04 -1.38
CA TYR A 90 3.81 11.02 -0.58
C TYR A 90 5.28 11.06 -1.01
N ILE A 91 5.92 12.20 -0.85
CA ILE A 91 7.34 12.37 -1.13
C ILE A 91 8.14 11.77 0.03
N THR A 92 9.25 11.11 -0.28
CA THR A 92 10.19 10.50 0.67
C THR A 92 11.62 10.82 0.27
N VAL A 93 12.53 10.87 1.23
CA VAL A 93 13.98 10.97 0.97
C VAL A 93 14.66 9.66 1.29
N LYS A 94 15.39 9.12 0.30
CA LYS A 94 16.18 7.88 0.48
C LYS A 94 17.66 8.13 0.39
N THR A 95 18.38 7.74 1.44
CA THR A 95 19.84 7.70 1.45
C THR A 95 20.32 6.39 0.81
N THR A 96 20.90 6.49 -0.38
CA THR A 96 21.42 5.31 -1.11
C THR A 96 22.85 4.96 -0.70
N LYS A 97 23.62 5.96 -0.29
CA LYS A 97 25.01 5.80 0.11
C LYS A 97 25.38 6.90 1.09
N GLU A 98 25.98 6.50 2.19
CA GLU A 98 26.55 7.42 3.17
C GLU A 98 28.03 7.10 3.34
N THR A 99 28.85 8.14 3.32
CA THR A 99 30.29 8.09 3.55
C THR A 99 30.65 9.17 4.55
N THR A 100 31.86 9.13 5.12
CA THR A 100 32.35 10.12 6.08
C THR A 100 32.21 11.57 5.57
N ASP A 101 32.32 11.79 4.26
CA ASP A 101 32.36 13.12 3.65
C ASP A 101 31.12 13.48 2.82
N LYS A 102 30.28 12.50 2.45
CA LYS A 102 29.14 12.70 1.53
C LYS A 102 27.99 11.75 1.81
N SER A 103 26.77 12.26 1.72
CA SER A 103 25.51 11.50 1.72
C SER A 103 24.79 11.69 0.38
N TYR A 104 24.42 10.58 -0.27
CA TYR A 104 23.72 10.56 -1.56
C TYR A 104 22.24 10.28 -1.30
N ARG A 105 21.48 11.37 -1.23
CA ARG A 105 20.05 11.38 -0.91
C ARG A 105 19.25 11.79 -2.13
N TYR A 106 18.09 11.16 -2.31
CA TYR A 106 17.21 11.42 -3.45
C TYR A 106 15.75 11.44 -3.00
N PHE A 107 14.98 12.33 -3.63
CA PHE A 107 13.55 12.46 -3.51
C PHE A 107 12.83 11.43 -4.38
N TYR A 108 11.83 10.78 -3.79
CA TYR A 108 10.94 9.84 -4.48
C TYR A 108 9.50 10.08 -4.08
N TRP A 109 8.59 9.98 -5.04
CA TRP A 109 7.20 9.63 -4.73
C TRP A 109 7.14 8.19 -4.26
N GLN A 110 6.31 7.92 -3.26
CA GLN A 110 6.10 6.59 -2.72
C GLN A 110 4.62 6.36 -2.44
N TRP A 111 4.09 5.20 -2.84
CA TRP A 111 2.70 4.82 -2.61
C TRP A 111 2.54 3.30 -2.57
N ARG A 112 1.33 2.85 -2.20
CA ARG A 112 0.92 1.45 -2.24
C ARG A 112 0.08 1.15 -3.47
N GLU A 113 0.41 0.06 -4.14
CA GLU A 113 -0.43 -0.57 -5.16
C GLU A 113 -0.69 -2.02 -4.74
N GLY A 114 -1.89 -2.29 -4.26
CA GLY A 114 -2.23 -3.57 -3.62
C GLY A 114 -1.30 -3.88 -2.44
N ASP A 115 -0.59 -4.99 -2.51
CA ASP A 115 0.35 -5.44 -1.48
C ASP A 115 1.81 -5.03 -1.74
N SER A 116 2.09 -4.27 -2.79
CA SER A 116 3.45 -3.83 -3.15
C SER A 116 3.66 -2.34 -2.92
N TRP A 117 4.90 -1.98 -2.58
CA TRP A 117 5.36 -0.59 -2.56
C TRP A 117 5.83 -0.18 -3.96
N LYS A 118 5.43 1.01 -4.38
CA LYS A 118 5.88 1.65 -5.62
C LYS A 118 6.64 2.92 -5.28
N ASN A 119 7.56 3.30 -6.16
CA ASN A 119 8.24 4.57 -6.08
C ASN A 119 8.45 5.14 -7.48
N GLU A 120 8.43 6.47 -7.56
CA GLU A 120 8.81 7.23 -8.75
C GLU A 120 9.90 8.21 -8.36
N TYR A 121 10.93 8.34 -9.20
CA TYR A 121 12.06 9.20 -8.90
C TYR A 121 11.71 10.67 -9.21
N ILE A 122 12.06 11.58 -8.29
CA ILE A 122 11.86 13.01 -8.49
C ILE A 122 13.19 13.67 -8.84
N ALA A 123 14.14 13.69 -7.89
CA ALA A 123 15.36 14.47 -7.99
C ALA A 123 16.41 14.07 -6.94
N PRO A 124 17.71 14.41 -7.12
CA PRO A 124 18.66 14.32 -6.01
C PRO A 124 18.41 15.44 -5.01
N VAL A 125 18.58 15.17 -3.72
CA VAL A 125 18.54 16.21 -2.65
C VAL A 125 19.77 17.11 -2.75
N ASN A 126 20.92 16.58 -3.16
CA ASN A 126 22.09 17.41 -3.41
C ASN A 126 22.63 17.14 -4.82
N PRO A 127 22.33 18.00 -5.81
CA PRO A 127 22.82 17.83 -7.18
C PRO A 127 24.32 18.14 -7.38
N LYS A 128 25.07 18.49 -6.32
CA LYS A 128 26.47 18.96 -6.40
C LYS A 128 27.54 17.87 -6.37
#